data_AF-A0A1J0EH10-F1
#
_entry.id   AF-A0A1J0EH10-F1
#
_cell.length_a   1.000
_cell.length_b   1.000
_cell.length_c   1.000
_cell.angle_alpha   90.00
_cell.angle_beta   90.00
_cell.angle_gamma   90.00
#
_symmetry.space_group_name_H-M   'P 1'
#
loop_
_entity.id
_entity.type
_entity.pdbx_description
1 polymer ?
#
loop_
_entity_poly.entity_id
_entity_poly.type
_entity_poly.pdbx_seq_one_letter_code
_entity_poly.pdbx_strand_id
1 'polypeptide(L)'
;MSRSQCARCLRPQTHCLCPLIPSLDSRTRVLLLQHPSEVNHALNTARLAALGLNNAELIVGEVFEDLPQRLNQPGYQARLLFPADDAQPLQVYAPSDQPLLLVVPDGTWRKARKILHLNPLLAALPRVTLAEGAVSRYRLRKAPGPGALSTVEAIVQALQVLEAPTSFELLLKPFEALIEGQIAAMGEETYQRNHGG
;
A
#
# COMPACT_ATOMS: atom_id res chain seq x y z
N MET A 1 -19.49 -22.66 12.01
CA MET A 1 -20.14 -21.33 11.92
C MET A 1 -19.14 -20.35 11.34
N SER A 2 -19.50 -19.62 10.27
CA SER A 2 -18.65 -18.57 9.70
C SER A 2 -18.42 -17.49 10.76
N ARG A 3 -17.16 -17.21 11.10
CA ARG A 3 -16.82 -16.14 12.04
C ARG A 3 -17.33 -14.80 11.49
N SER A 4 -18.04 -14.02 12.31
CA SER A 4 -18.48 -12.67 11.94
C SER A 4 -17.28 -11.81 11.55
N GLN A 5 -17.38 -11.11 10.43
CA GLN A 5 -16.34 -10.19 9.94
C GLN A 5 -16.72 -8.75 10.24
N CYS A 6 -15.72 -7.90 10.48
CA CYS A 6 -15.88 -6.46 10.58
C CYS A 6 -16.21 -5.90 9.18
N ALA A 7 -17.30 -5.13 9.03
CA ALA A 7 -17.67 -4.54 7.75
C ALA A 7 -16.67 -3.51 7.20
N ARG A 8 -15.83 -2.91 8.08
CA ARG A 8 -14.83 -1.90 7.70
C ARG A 8 -13.51 -2.54 7.26
N CYS A 9 -12.84 -3.27 8.15
CA CYS A 9 -11.53 -3.89 7.84
C CYS A 9 -11.60 -5.31 7.27
N LEU A 10 -12.79 -5.92 7.19
CA LEU A 10 -13.05 -7.29 6.70
C LEU A 10 -12.37 -8.43 7.49
N ARG A 11 -11.75 -8.12 8.63
CA ARG A 11 -11.17 -9.12 9.53
C ARG A 11 -12.23 -9.77 10.43
N PRO A 12 -12.00 -10.98 10.97
CA PRO A 12 -12.84 -11.53 12.03
C PRO A 12 -13.02 -10.52 13.16
N GLN A 13 -14.23 -10.40 13.73
CA GLN A 13 -14.52 -9.42 14.79
C GLN A 13 -13.56 -9.52 15.98
N THR A 14 -13.13 -10.73 16.33
CA THR A 14 -12.15 -11.01 17.41
C THR A 14 -10.74 -10.50 17.12
N HIS A 15 -10.43 -10.17 15.86
CA HIS A 15 -9.12 -9.69 15.39
C HIS A 15 -9.28 -8.40 14.58
N CYS A 16 -10.29 -7.60 14.92
CA CYS A 16 -10.57 -6.32 14.26
C CYS A 16 -9.45 -5.32 14.54
N LEU A 17 -8.94 -4.67 13.49
CA LEU A 17 -7.88 -3.66 13.60
C LEU A 17 -8.41 -2.23 13.56
N CYS A 18 -9.72 -2.03 13.33
CA CYS A 18 -10.30 -0.69 13.19
C CYS A 18 -9.98 0.30 14.33
N PRO A 19 -9.86 -0.10 15.61
CA PRO A 19 -9.43 0.81 16.68
C PRO A 19 -8.02 1.38 16.50
N LEU A 20 -7.16 0.71 15.73
CA LEU A 20 -5.78 1.11 15.46
C LEU A 20 -5.63 1.86 14.14
N ILE A 21 -6.65 1.84 13.27
CA ILE A 21 -6.59 2.50 11.97
C ILE A 21 -6.76 4.01 12.18
N PRO A 22 -5.77 4.84 11.81
CA PRO A 22 -5.86 6.28 11.98
C PRO A 22 -6.82 6.91 10.97
N SER A 23 -6.95 8.23 11.01
CA SER A 23 -7.57 9.05 9.97
C SER A 23 -6.61 10.20 9.72
N LEU A 24 -5.77 10.05 8.70
CA LEU A 24 -4.74 11.01 8.35
C LEU A 24 -5.11 11.74 7.07
N ASP A 25 -4.93 13.05 7.09
CA ASP A 25 -5.00 13.87 5.87
C ASP A 25 -3.68 13.79 5.12
N SER A 26 -3.76 13.69 3.80
CA SER A 26 -2.62 13.78 2.89
C SER A 26 -2.94 14.72 1.75
N ARG A 27 -1.99 15.60 1.43
CA ARG A 27 -2.05 16.45 0.24
C ARG A 27 -2.06 15.58 -1.03
N THR A 28 -1.28 14.51 -1.02
CA THR A 28 -1.21 13.48 -2.06
C THR A 28 -2.47 12.63 -2.01
N ARG A 29 -3.10 12.42 -3.17
CA ARG A 29 -4.20 11.46 -3.29
C ARG A 29 -3.64 10.09 -3.61
N VAL A 30 -4.13 9.05 -2.95
CA VAL A 30 -3.65 7.67 -3.17
C VAL A 30 -4.74 6.83 -3.83
N LEU A 31 -4.46 6.25 -4.99
CA LEU A 31 -5.34 5.32 -5.68
C LEU A 31 -4.72 3.93 -5.67
N LEU A 32 -5.29 3.02 -4.88
CA LEU A 32 -4.88 1.63 -4.79
C LEU A 32 -5.68 0.77 -5.77
N LEU A 33 -4.98 0.05 -6.63
CA LEU A 33 -5.57 -0.87 -7.62
C LEU A 33 -5.23 -2.31 -7.22
N GLN A 34 -6.14 -2.94 -6.49
CA GLN A 34 -5.92 -4.24 -5.87
C GLN A 34 -6.39 -5.39 -6.77
N HIS A 35 -5.52 -6.36 -6.97
CA HIS A 35 -5.88 -7.59 -7.67
C HIS A 35 -6.92 -8.40 -6.85
N PRO A 36 -7.98 -8.99 -7.47
CA PRO A 36 -9.07 -9.65 -6.74
C PRO A 36 -8.63 -10.76 -5.77
N SER A 37 -7.58 -11.49 -6.11
CA SER A 37 -7.02 -12.53 -5.23
C SER A 37 -6.43 -12.02 -3.92
N GLU A 38 -6.10 -10.73 -3.83
CA GLU A 38 -5.49 -10.12 -2.63
C GLU A 38 -6.53 -9.69 -1.59
N VAL A 39 -7.81 -9.60 -1.97
CA VAL A 39 -8.89 -9.16 -1.08
C VAL A 39 -8.98 -10.01 0.18
N ASN A 40 -8.86 -11.33 0.01
CA ASN A 40 -8.97 -12.30 1.10
C ASN A 40 -7.61 -12.71 1.67
N HIS A 41 -6.51 -12.09 1.24
CA HIS A 41 -5.21 -12.37 1.84
C HIS A 41 -5.20 -11.91 3.30
N ALA A 42 -4.67 -12.74 4.19
CA ALA A 42 -4.72 -12.55 5.64
C ALA A 42 -4.16 -11.22 6.14
N LEU A 43 -3.37 -10.51 5.32
CA LEU A 43 -2.76 -9.24 5.70
C LEU A 43 -3.42 -8.02 5.05
N ASN A 44 -3.99 -8.15 3.85
CA ASN A 44 -4.63 -7.10 3.04
C ASN A 44 -4.20 -5.66 3.43
N THR A 45 -2.92 -5.36 3.26
CA THR A 45 -2.31 -4.12 3.78
C THR A 45 -2.74 -2.89 2.98
N ALA A 46 -3.08 -3.05 1.71
CA ALA A 46 -3.71 -2.01 0.90
C ALA A 46 -5.00 -1.47 1.54
N ARG A 47 -5.84 -2.34 2.10
CA ARG A 47 -7.05 -1.91 2.82
C ARG A 47 -6.74 -1.11 4.08
N LEU A 48 -5.65 -1.42 4.79
CA LEU A 48 -5.24 -0.63 5.95
C LEU A 48 -4.83 0.80 5.56
N ALA A 49 -4.06 0.93 4.47
CA ALA A 49 -3.70 2.24 3.93
C ALA A 49 -4.93 3.03 3.48
N ALA A 50 -5.84 2.41 2.72
CA ALA A 50 -7.05 3.05 2.22
C ALA A 50 -8.01 3.50 3.34
N LEU A 51 -8.10 2.74 4.43
CA LEU A 51 -8.93 3.11 5.58
C LEU A 51 -8.28 4.13 6.52
N GLY A 52 -6.95 4.25 6.46
CA GLY A 52 -6.15 5.11 7.33
C GLY A 52 -5.93 6.52 6.78
N LEU A 53 -6.14 6.72 5.49
CA LEU A 53 -5.97 7.99 4.78
C LEU A 53 -7.34 8.54 4.36
N ASN A 54 -7.57 9.82 4.58
CA ASN A 54 -8.81 10.50 4.16
C ASN A 54 -8.84 10.73 2.64
N ASN A 55 -7.67 10.84 2.00
CA ASN A 55 -7.52 11.07 0.57
C ASN A 55 -7.02 9.81 -0.18
N ALA A 56 -7.56 8.64 0.19
CA ALA A 56 -7.23 7.38 -0.47
C ALA A 56 -8.47 6.64 -0.97
N GLU A 57 -8.31 5.94 -2.08
CA GLU A 57 -9.34 5.10 -2.68
C GLU A 57 -8.77 3.72 -3.01
N LEU A 58 -9.51 2.67 -2.66
CA LEU A 58 -9.16 1.28 -2.99
C LEU A 58 -10.18 0.71 -3.96
N ILE A 59 -9.71 0.23 -5.11
CA ILE A 59 -10.53 -0.41 -6.13
C ILE A 59 -9.99 -1.80 -6.38
N VAL A 60 -10.90 -2.77 -6.50
CA VAL A 60 -10.55 -4.17 -6.74
C VAL A 60 -10.87 -4.54 -8.18
N GLY A 61 -9.90 -5.09 -8.91
CA GLY A 61 -10.08 -5.48 -10.29
C GLY A 61 -8.80 -5.91 -10.99
N GLU A 62 -8.95 -6.49 -12.17
CA GLU A 62 -7.85 -6.71 -13.11
C GLU A 62 -7.89 -5.70 -14.27
N VAL A 63 -9.10 -5.24 -14.62
CA VAL A 63 -9.40 -4.20 -15.62
C VAL A 63 -10.28 -3.15 -14.94
N PHE A 64 -9.99 -1.87 -15.18
CA PHE A 64 -10.65 -0.75 -14.52
C PHE A 64 -11.19 0.22 -15.57
N GLU A 65 -12.48 0.12 -15.88
CA GLU A 65 -13.12 0.91 -16.95
C GLU A 65 -13.14 2.42 -16.64
N ASP A 66 -13.29 2.78 -15.36
CA ASP A 66 -13.35 4.18 -14.91
C ASP A 66 -11.96 4.85 -14.74
N LEU A 67 -10.88 4.25 -15.25
CA LEU A 67 -9.53 4.82 -15.13
C LEU A 67 -9.41 6.24 -15.68
N PRO A 68 -9.96 6.59 -16.87
CA PRO A 68 -9.85 7.95 -17.38
C PRO A 68 -10.32 9.02 -16.38
N GLN A 69 -11.45 8.79 -15.71
CA GLN A 69 -12.05 9.70 -14.75
C GLN A 69 -11.24 9.75 -13.44
N ARG A 70 -10.68 8.60 -13.04
CA ARG A 70 -9.89 8.47 -11.81
C ARG A 70 -8.49 9.04 -11.95
N LEU A 71 -7.88 8.93 -13.14
CA LEU A 71 -6.53 9.44 -13.40
C LEU A 71 -6.53 10.95 -13.69
N ASN A 72 -7.60 11.48 -14.27
CA ASN A 72 -7.73 12.92 -14.58
C ASN A 72 -8.43 13.70 -13.45
N GLN A 73 -7.97 13.51 -12.21
CA GLN A 73 -8.51 14.26 -11.07
C GLN A 73 -8.05 15.72 -11.11
N PRO A 74 -8.97 16.71 -11.13
CA PRO A 74 -8.61 18.12 -11.16
C PRO A 74 -7.69 18.49 -10.00
N GLY A 75 -6.63 19.24 -10.28
CA GLY A 75 -5.68 19.66 -9.25
C GLY A 75 -4.64 18.59 -8.88
N TYR A 76 -4.64 17.41 -9.51
CA TYR A 76 -3.65 16.36 -9.27
C TYR A 76 -2.85 15.96 -10.51
N GLN A 77 -1.61 15.50 -10.30
CA GLN A 77 -0.79 14.88 -11.34
C GLN A 77 -0.69 13.37 -11.09
N ALA A 78 -1.26 12.56 -11.99
CA ALA A 78 -1.17 11.11 -11.88
C ALA A 78 0.27 10.61 -12.07
N ARG A 79 0.75 9.81 -11.12
CA ARG A 79 2.04 9.12 -11.16
C ARG A 79 1.88 7.69 -10.69
N LEU A 80 2.53 6.76 -11.38
CA LEU A 80 2.50 5.34 -11.04
C LEU A 80 3.67 4.99 -10.13
N LEU A 81 3.39 4.53 -8.90
CA LEU A 81 4.41 3.98 -8.00
C LEU A 81 4.76 2.56 -8.44
N PHE A 82 5.74 2.43 -9.34
CA PHE A 82 6.16 1.15 -9.88
C PHE A 82 7.57 1.24 -10.47
N PRO A 83 8.48 0.27 -10.20
CA PRO A 83 9.84 0.32 -10.71
C PRO A 83 9.88 0.21 -12.23
N ALA A 84 10.76 1.01 -12.84
CA ALA A 84 11.08 1.01 -14.26
C ALA A 84 12.41 1.73 -14.48
N ASP A 85 13.03 1.50 -15.63
CA ASP A 85 14.32 2.12 -15.97
C ASP A 85 14.21 3.65 -16.10
N ASP A 86 13.03 4.16 -16.45
CA ASP A 86 12.71 5.59 -16.58
C ASP A 86 12.02 6.19 -15.34
N ALA A 87 11.82 5.40 -14.27
CA ALA A 87 11.13 5.85 -13.07
C ALA A 87 11.94 6.90 -12.32
N GLN A 88 11.28 8.01 -11.98
CA GLN A 88 11.91 9.11 -11.25
C GLN A 88 11.80 8.88 -9.73
N PRO A 89 12.88 9.05 -8.95
CA PRO A 89 12.78 9.03 -7.50
C PRO A 89 11.80 10.10 -7.01
N LEU A 90 10.98 9.74 -6.01
CA LEU A 90 10.14 10.71 -5.32
C LEU A 90 10.99 11.79 -4.66
N GLN A 91 10.48 13.02 -4.69
CA GLN A 91 11.12 14.20 -4.11
C GLN A 91 10.11 14.95 -3.25
N VAL A 92 10.60 15.72 -2.29
CA VAL A 92 9.77 16.58 -1.43
C VAL A 92 9.07 17.63 -2.29
N TYR A 93 7.79 17.90 -2.01
CA TYR A 93 7.07 18.98 -2.69
C TYR A 93 7.72 20.35 -2.45
N ALA A 94 7.88 21.11 -3.52
CA ALA A 94 8.01 22.56 -3.43
C ALA A 94 6.64 23.21 -3.12
N PRO A 95 6.61 24.42 -2.53
CA PRO A 95 5.35 25.11 -2.19
C PRO A 95 4.40 25.32 -3.37
N SER A 96 4.93 25.49 -4.59
CA SER A 96 4.17 25.70 -5.82
C SER A 96 3.78 24.41 -6.55
N ASP A 97 4.26 23.26 -6.08
CA ASP A 97 4.01 22.00 -6.79
C ASP A 97 2.53 21.65 -6.78
N GLN A 98 2.08 20.98 -7.82
CA GLN A 98 0.76 20.37 -7.82
C GLN A 98 0.84 19.00 -7.11
N PRO A 99 -0.13 18.65 -6.23
CA PRO A 99 -0.09 17.37 -5.56
C PRO A 99 -0.22 16.19 -6.52
N LEU A 100 0.38 15.06 -6.15
CA LEU A 100 0.28 13.84 -6.93
C LEU A 100 -1.03 13.09 -6.64
N LEU A 101 -1.56 12.48 -7.70
CA LEU A 101 -2.37 11.27 -7.58
C LEU A 101 -1.42 10.08 -7.71
N LEU A 102 -1.05 9.49 -6.57
CA LEU A 102 -0.17 8.35 -6.50
C LEU A 102 -0.96 7.07 -6.74
N VAL A 103 -0.74 6.45 -7.90
CA VAL A 103 -1.37 5.19 -8.30
C VAL A 103 -0.50 4.03 -7.83
N VAL A 104 -1.07 3.10 -7.05
CA VAL A 104 -0.36 2.00 -6.40
C VAL A 104 -1.02 0.66 -6.76
N PRO A 105 -0.44 -0.13 -7.68
CA PRO A 105 -0.90 -1.49 -7.95
C PRO A 105 -0.63 -2.39 -6.75
N ASP A 106 -1.65 -3.11 -6.29
CA ASP A 106 -1.55 -4.01 -5.14
C ASP A 106 -1.70 -5.49 -5.55
N GLY A 107 -0.66 -6.25 -5.21
CA GLY A 107 -0.56 -7.69 -5.40
C GLY A 107 0.87 -8.15 -5.55
N THR A 108 1.07 -9.45 -5.78
CA THR A 108 2.42 -9.94 -6.11
C THR A 108 2.96 -9.23 -7.36
N TRP A 109 4.28 -9.16 -7.53
CA TRP A 109 4.91 -8.54 -8.71
C TRP A 109 4.30 -9.01 -10.04
N ARG A 110 4.01 -10.31 -10.16
CA ARG A 110 3.33 -10.88 -11.33
C ARG A 110 1.93 -10.31 -11.53
N LYS A 111 1.14 -10.18 -10.45
CA LYS A 111 -0.24 -9.65 -10.49
C LYS A 111 -0.26 -8.14 -10.75
N ALA A 112 0.63 -7.39 -10.12
CA ALA A 112 0.79 -5.96 -10.37
C ALA A 112 1.16 -5.68 -11.84
N ARG A 113 2.13 -6.44 -12.40
CA ARG A 113 2.45 -6.38 -13.83
C ARG A 113 1.26 -6.75 -14.72
N LYS A 114 0.45 -7.73 -14.32
CA LYS A 114 -0.79 -8.09 -15.03
C LYS A 114 -1.78 -6.92 -15.04
N ILE A 115 -2.01 -6.26 -13.91
CA ILE A 115 -2.85 -5.04 -13.84
C ILE A 115 -2.34 -3.98 -14.82
N LEU A 116 -1.04 -3.68 -14.82
CA LEU A 116 -0.45 -2.71 -15.75
C LEU A 116 -0.65 -3.12 -17.22
N HIS A 117 -0.44 -4.40 -17.54
CA HIS A 117 -0.56 -4.93 -18.89
C HIS A 117 -2.00 -4.84 -19.42
N LEU A 118 -2.99 -5.11 -18.56
CA LEU A 118 -4.41 -5.09 -18.94
C LEU A 118 -5.01 -3.69 -19.00
N ASN A 119 -4.31 -2.66 -18.50
CA ASN A 119 -4.81 -1.29 -18.44
C ASN A 119 -3.79 -0.32 -19.09
N PRO A 120 -3.87 -0.09 -20.41
CA PRO A 120 -2.88 0.70 -21.15
C PRO A 120 -2.67 2.12 -20.61
N LEU A 121 -3.72 2.74 -20.05
CA LEU A 121 -3.61 4.06 -19.42
C LEU A 121 -2.66 4.08 -18.22
N LEU A 122 -2.59 3.00 -17.45
CA LEU A 122 -1.63 2.87 -16.35
C LEU A 122 -0.20 2.74 -16.87
N ALA A 123 -0.02 1.97 -17.94
CA ALA A 123 1.30 1.76 -18.55
C ALA A 123 1.90 3.05 -19.10
N ALA A 124 1.05 4.00 -19.53
CA ALA A 124 1.43 5.30 -20.05
C ALA A 124 1.70 6.37 -18.97
N LEU A 125 1.39 6.11 -17.69
CA LEU A 125 1.64 7.07 -16.62
C LEU A 125 3.15 7.23 -16.37
N PRO A 126 3.63 8.46 -16.12
CA PRO A 126 4.98 8.66 -15.65
C PRO A 126 5.19 7.94 -14.32
N ARG A 127 6.31 7.24 -14.20
CA ARG A 127 6.60 6.37 -13.07
C ARG A 127 7.45 7.07 -12.04
N VAL A 128 7.14 6.76 -10.78
CA VAL A 128 7.92 7.20 -9.63
C VAL A 128 8.37 5.99 -8.82
N THR A 129 9.51 6.12 -8.17
CA THR A 129 10.08 5.08 -7.30
C THR A 129 10.46 5.65 -5.94
N LEU A 130 10.48 4.76 -4.94
CA LEU A 130 11.10 5.05 -3.65
C LEU A 130 12.63 5.05 -3.81
N ALA A 131 13.31 5.76 -2.92
CA ALA A 131 14.77 5.72 -2.86
C ALA A 131 15.26 4.30 -2.53
N GLU A 132 16.39 3.91 -3.11
CA GLU A 132 17.03 2.63 -2.81
C GLU A 132 17.49 2.57 -1.34
N GLY A 133 17.41 1.37 -0.73
CA GLY A 133 17.92 1.13 0.62
C GLY A 133 16.88 1.15 1.75
N ALA A 134 15.59 1.31 1.44
CA ALA A 134 14.55 1.20 2.45
C ALA A 134 14.45 -0.24 3.01
N VAL A 135 14.61 -0.37 4.33
CA VAL A 135 14.46 -1.65 5.03
C VAL A 135 12.98 -1.87 5.35
N SER A 136 12.42 -2.98 4.87
CA SER A 136 11.04 -3.36 5.22
C SER A 136 10.94 -3.71 6.71
N ARG A 137 9.91 -3.20 7.37
CA ARG A 137 9.47 -3.59 8.72
C ARG A 137 8.67 -4.90 8.69
N TYR A 138 8.38 -5.44 7.51
CA TYR A 138 7.61 -6.67 7.33
C TYR A 138 8.44 -7.91 7.68
N ARG A 139 8.35 -8.34 8.94
CA ARG A 139 9.16 -9.45 9.49
C ARG A 139 8.60 -10.86 9.22
N LEU A 140 7.35 -10.97 8.74
CA LEU A 140 6.65 -12.26 8.57
C LEU A 140 6.96 -12.99 7.26
N ARG A 141 7.51 -12.29 6.27
CA ARG A 141 7.83 -12.90 4.97
C ARG A 141 9.30 -12.64 4.71
N LYS A 142 10.03 -13.67 4.26
CA LYS A 142 11.29 -13.40 3.54
C LYS A 142 10.93 -12.49 2.38
N ALA A 143 11.37 -11.23 2.46
CA ALA A 143 11.25 -10.28 1.38
C ALA A 143 11.79 -10.96 0.11
N PRO A 144 11.06 -10.97 -1.02
CA PRO A 144 11.52 -11.63 -2.26
C PRO A 144 12.84 -11.07 -2.80
N GLY A 145 13.32 -9.97 -2.23
CA GLY A 145 14.66 -9.42 -2.35
C GLY A 145 14.81 -8.21 -1.40
N PRO A 146 16.01 -7.61 -1.32
CA PRO A 146 16.21 -6.33 -0.65
C PRO A 146 15.21 -5.28 -1.16
N GLY A 147 14.61 -4.50 -0.26
CA GLY A 147 13.68 -3.41 -0.61
C GLY A 147 12.25 -3.83 -0.97
N ALA A 148 11.86 -5.11 -0.84
CA ALA A 148 10.47 -5.50 -1.05
C ALA A 148 9.58 -5.10 0.13
N LEU A 149 8.84 -4.01 -0.04
CA LEU A 149 7.89 -3.46 0.93
C LEU A 149 6.49 -4.04 0.74
N SER A 150 5.70 -4.10 1.80
CA SER A 150 4.25 -4.22 1.68
C SER A 150 3.64 -2.91 1.14
N THR A 151 2.42 -2.99 0.60
CA THR A 151 1.75 -1.83 0.00
C THR A 151 1.57 -0.65 0.97
N VAL A 152 1.25 -0.93 2.25
CA VAL A 152 1.14 0.13 3.26
C VAL A 152 2.49 0.78 3.56
N GLU A 153 3.58 -0.01 3.64
CA GLU A 153 4.93 0.55 3.84
C GLU A 153 5.37 1.41 2.65
N ALA A 154 5.12 0.95 1.43
CA ALA A 154 5.44 1.70 0.23
C ALA A 154 4.70 3.05 0.18
N ILE A 155 3.41 3.07 0.56
CA ILE A 155 2.62 4.30 0.66
C ILE A 155 3.17 5.21 1.76
N VAL A 156 3.46 4.68 2.95
CA VAL A 156 4.00 5.46 4.06
C VAL A 156 5.31 6.13 3.68
N GLN A 157 6.24 5.40 3.06
CA GLN A 157 7.51 5.97 2.62
C GLN A 157 7.32 7.01 1.51
N ALA A 158 6.44 6.75 0.54
CA ALA A 158 6.15 7.71 -0.51
C ALA A 158 5.63 9.03 0.06
N LEU A 159 4.67 8.96 1.00
CA LEU A 159 4.08 10.14 1.63
C LEU A 159 5.08 10.88 2.53
N GLN A 160 5.94 10.16 3.27
CA GLN A 160 6.99 10.78 4.08
C GLN A 160 8.00 11.57 3.25
N VAL A 161 8.35 11.08 2.05
CA VAL A 161 9.22 11.82 1.13
C VAL A 161 8.47 13.02 0.55
N LEU A 162 7.28 12.80 -0.01
CA LEU A 162 6.52 13.85 -0.71
C LEU A 162 6.14 15.01 0.22
N GLU A 163 5.66 14.71 1.42
CA GLU A 163 5.02 15.68 2.32
C GLU A 163 5.86 15.97 3.57
N ALA A 164 7.17 15.73 3.51
CA ALA A 164 8.09 16.09 4.59
C ALA A 164 7.88 17.55 5.04
N PRO A 165 7.83 17.83 6.36
CA PRO A 165 8.15 16.95 7.48
C PRO A 165 6.94 16.17 8.08
N THR A 166 5.80 16.10 7.39
CA THR A 166 4.61 15.39 7.88
C THR A 166 4.88 13.91 8.08
N SER A 167 4.48 13.35 9.23
CA SER A 167 4.67 11.93 9.53
C SER A 167 3.43 11.11 9.23
N PHE A 168 3.63 9.98 8.53
CA PHE A 168 2.59 9.00 8.21
C PHE A 168 2.81 7.64 8.90
N GLU A 169 3.76 7.57 9.87
CA GLU A 169 4.07 6.35 10.63
C GLU A 169 2.85 5.75 11.33
N LEU A 170 1.86 6.57 11.70
CA LEU A 170 0.62 6.09 12.30
C LEU A 170 -0.16 5.10 11.41
N LEU A 171 0.02 5.13 10.09
CA LEU A 171 -0.58 4.14 9.18
C LEU A 171 0.00 2.72 9.38
N LEU A 172 1.19 2.60 9.96
CA LEU A 172 1.83 1.31 10.21
C LEU A 172 1.32 0.63 11.49
N LYS A 173 0.72 1.36 12.44
CA LYS A 173 0.18 0.79 13.69
C LYS A 173 -0.71 -0.44 13.50
N PRO A 174 -1.77 -0.43 12.65
CA PRO A 174 -2.59 -1.62 12.44
C PRO A 174 -1.81 -2.75 11.76
N PHE A 175 -0.81 -2.43 10.94
CA PHE A 175 0.04 -3.41 10.28
C PHE A 175 1.04 -4.08 11.24
N GLU A 176 1.61 -3.32 12.18
CA GLU A 176 2.47 -3.85 13.23
C GLU A 176 1.70 -4.80 14.16
N ALA A 177 0.52 -4.39 14.63
CA ALA A 177 -0.35 -5.26 15.45
C ALA A 177 -0.78 -6.54 14.72
N LEU A 178 -0.99 -6.44 13.40
CA LEU A 178 -1.25 -7.58 12.55
C LEU A 178 -0.05 -8.52 12.47
N ILE A 179 1.16 -7.97 12.34
CA ILE A 179 2.40 -8.76 12.34
C ILE A 179 2.55 -9.52 13.66
N GLU A 180 2.43 -8.81 14.79
CA GLU A 180 2.52 -9.37 16.13
C GLU A 180 1.50 -10.48 16.36
N GLY A 181 0.25 -10.27 15.94
CA GLY A 181 -0.81 -11.28 16.07
C GLY A 181 -0.53 -12.55 15.26
N GLN A 182 0.12 -12.46 14.10
CA GLN A 182 0.53 -13.64 13.33
C GLN A 182 1.70 -14.37 13.99
N ILE A 183 2.70 -13.64 14.51
CA ILE A 183 3.84 -14.23 15.24
C ILE A 183 3.33 -15.01 16.45
N ALA A 184 2.44 -14.40 17.24
CA ALA A 184 1.84 -15.05 18.40
C ALA A 184 1.06 -16.32 18.02
N ALA A 185 0.30 -16.30 16.91
CA ALA A 185 -0.47 -17.44 16.44
C ALA A 185 0.39 -18.58 15.86
N MET A 186 1.56 -18.28 15.29
CA MET A 186 2.51 -19.29 14.78
C MET A 186 3.30 -20.01 15.89
N GLY A 187 3.34 -19.42 17.10
CA GLY A 187 4.21 -19.85 18.20
C GLY A 187 5.62 -19.29 18.06
N GLU A 188 6.13 -18.71 19.13
CA GLU A 188 7.42 -17.99 19.17
C GLU A 188 8.61 -18.89 18.76
N GLU A 189 8.55 -20.19 19.11
CA GLU A 189 9.53 -21.20 18.71
C GLU A 189 9.57 -21.45 17.19
N THR A 190 8.40 -21.47 16.51
CA THR A 190 8.32 -21.69 15.05
C THR A 190 8.79 -20.44 14.30
N TYR A 191 8.52 -19.25 14.84
CA TYR A 191 9.02 -18.00 14.28
C TYR A 191 10.54 -17.88 14.40
N GLN A 192 11.11 -18.14 15.60
CA GLN A 192 12.56 -18.16 15.81
C GLN A 192 13.25 -19.22 14.94
N ARG A 193 12.66 -20.41 14.75
CA ARG A 193 13.24 -21.46 13.89
C ARG A 193 13.25 -21.12 12.39
N ASN A 194 12.36 -20.23 11.93
CA ASN A 194 12.27 -19.80 10.52
C ASN A 194 12.94 -18.45 10.24
N HIS A 195 13.11 -17.61 11.26
CA HIS A 195 13.52 -16.20 11.13
C HIS A 195 14.58 -15.74 12.15
N GLY A 196 14.93 -16.56 13.14
CA GLY A 196 16.02 -16.31 14.07
C GLY A 196 17.27 -17.07 13.62
N GLY A 197 18.27 -16.34 13.14
CA GLY A 197 19.68 -16.76 13.02
C GLY A 197 19.95 -18.14 12.44
#